data_AF-A0A7S1SEZ9-F1
#
_entry.id   AF-A0A7S1SEZ9-F1
#
_cell.length_a   1.000
_cell.length_b   1.000
_cell.length_c   1.000
_cell.angle_alpha   90.00
_cell.angle_beta   90.00
_cell.angle_gamma   90.00
#
_symmetry.space_group_name_H-M   'P 1'
#
loop_
_entity.id
_entity.type
_entity.pdbx_description
1 polymer ?
#
loop_
_entity_poly.entity_id
_entity_poly.type
_entity_poly.pdbx_seq_one_letter_code
_entity_poly.pdbx_strand_id
1 'polypeptide(L)'
;MALQLSWPLPQPLEGVKSRKRHIFAVASAQLHVGKGQVVTASDLSLTLESRIAAVGEAGSAVVTAWLLGAAGAEGEGQEPPSGMLRHGGLTVACFGPGRLGSSSAVAMATLLAEQRPQVVVLDEPREAGDAAWKQTYAEVLHSEALRAYRGAVVVCTAEEPRHLAQVCSECWTVAGGVLCQEPCLELIEDALDAGAAAEGLMKKALEIQSCHLAYWIDRSRKEGWTVTLFGKRGPDGSQELAGFLCHHLIERLGEFKVEFVFVPDWLRGGGYGKRLVRWVIDRAAHLPKSACGWISLSAVDERVPFYEQFGFMDLDSCQSKSEGQTWMELENISLVPEDE
;
A
#
# COMPACT_ATOMS: atom_id res chain seq x y z
N MET A 1 -9.41 15.54 -27.34
CA MET A 1 -8.13 16.23 -27.11
C MET A 1 -7.89 16.20 -25.61
N ALA A 2 -6.80 15.60 -25.13
CA ALA A 2 -6.47 15.64 -23.71
C ALA A 2 -6.14 17.09 -23.32
N LEU A 3 -6.73 17.60 -22.24
CA LEU A 3 -6.39 18.91 -21.72
C LEU A 3 -4.93 18.87 -21.23
N GLN A 4 -4.12 19.81 -21.72
CA GLN A 4 -2.74 19.94 -21.25
C GLN A 4 -2.75 20.66 -19.90
N LEU A 5 -2.96 19.90 -18.84
CA LEU A 5 -2.84 20.39 -17.46
C LEU A 5 -1.36 20.71 -17.16
N SER A 6 -1.10 21.83 -16.49
CA SER A 6 0.23 22.20 -16.02
C SER A 6 0.13 22.56 -14.55
N TRP A 7 0.77 21.76 -13.68
CA TRP A 7 0.81 22.04 -12.25
C TRP A 7 2.05 22.86 -11.92
N PRO A 8 1.94 23.89 -11.07
CA PRO A 8 3.05 24.76 -10.76
C PRO A 8 4.10 24.04 -9.90
N LEU A 9 5.30 24.61 -9.85
CA LEU A 9 6.28 24.24 -8.85
C LEU A 9 5.80 24.70 -7.46
N PRO A 10 5.82 23.81 -6.44
CA PRO A 10 5.59 24.20 -5.04
C PRO A 10 6.41 25.40 -4.63
N GLN A 11 5.89 26.21 -3.70
CA GLN A 11 6.69 27.22 -3.05
C GLN A 11 7.81 26.55 -2.22
N PRO A 12 9.04 27.08 -2.22
CA PRO A 12 10.10 26.57 -1.36
C PRO A 12 9.67 26.57 0.11
N LEU A 13 9.98 25.49 0.81
CA LEU A 13 9.69 25.34 2.23
C LEU A 13 10.93 25.73 3.04
N GLU A 14 10.81 26.75 3.89
CA GLU A 14 11.94 27.30 4.64
C GLU A 14 12.65 26.22 5.45
N GLY A 15 13.99 26.20 5.43
CA GLY A 15 14.78 25.19 6.14
C GLY A 15 14.81 23.79 5.49
N VAL A 16 14.02 23.53 4.44
CA VAL A 16 14.00 22.24 3.73
C VAL A 16 14.91 22.30 2.51
N LYS A 17 16.16 21.86 2.69
CA LYS A 17 17.20 21.85 1.63
C LYS A 17 17.14 20.64 0.71
N SER A 18 16.43 19.58 1.10
CA SER A 18 16.32 18.32 0.37
C SER A 18 14.87 17.91 0.27
N ARG A 19 14.45 17.45 -0.91
CA ARG A 19 13.09 16.94 -1.11
C ARG A 19 12.82 15.63 -0.37
N LYS A 20 13.89 14.93 0.04
CA LYS A 20 13.83 13.70 0.85
C LYS A 20 13.70 13.95 2.35
N ARG A 21 13.80 15.21 2.79
CA ARG A 21 13.60 15.54 4.20
C ARG A 21 12.12 15.37 4.54
N HIS A 22 11.84 14.75 5.69
CA HIS A 22 10.48 14.67 6.21
C HIS A 22 9.92 16.07 6.44
N ILE A 23 8.77 16.34 5.84
CA ILE A 23 7.97 17.56 6.03
C ILE A 23 6.73 17.27 6.88
N PHE A 24 6.40 16.00 7.03
CA PHE A 24 5.44 15.45 7.98
C PHE A 24 5.93 14.06 8.43
N ALA A 25 5.83 13.75 9.71
CA ALA A 25 6.13 12.42 10.25
C ALA A 25 5.33 12.14 11.53
N VAL A 26 4.99 10.88 11.75
CA VAL A 26 4.32 10.38 12.95
C VAL A 26 5.11 9.18 13.43
N ALA A 27 5.83 9.34 14.55
CA ALA A 27 6.56 8.23 15.15
C ALA A 27 5.57 7.22 15.76
N SER A 28 4.69 7.70 16.64
CA SER A 28 3.57 6.93 17.19
C SER A 28 2.51 7.89 17.71
N ALA A 29 1.26 7.75 17.26
CA ALA A 29 0.14 8.55 17.75
C ALA A 29 -1.17 7.78 17.70
N GLN A 30 -2.05 7.99 18.68
CA GLN A 30 -3.40 7.46 18.65
C GLN A 30 -4.29 8.33 17.77
N LEU A 31 -4.99 7.69 16.84
CA LEU A 31 -5.92 8.31 15.91
C LEU A 31 -7.33 7.79 16.20
N HIS A 32 -8.25 8.70 16.46
CA HIS A 32 -9.66 8.35 16.54
C HIS A 32 -10.25 8.25 15.13
N VAL A 33 -10.82 7.10 14.83
CA VAL A 33 -11.44 6.77 13.55
C VAL A 33 -12.92 6.44 13.81
N GLY A 34 -13.81 7.11 13.08
CA GLY A 34 -15.24 6.79 13.06
C GLY A 34 -15.88 6.61 14.45
N LYS A 35 -16.63 5.51 14.61
CA LYS A 35 -17.48 5.15 15.77
C LYS A 35 -16.70 4.83 17.06
N GLY A 36 -15.73 5.66 17.43
CA GLY A 36 -14.91 5.49 18.64
C GLY A 36 -13.79 4.46 18.50
N GLN A 37 -13.50 3.99 17.28
CA GLN A 37 -12.34 3.13 17.05
C GLN A 37 -11.06 3.95 17.25
N VAL A 38 -10.08 3.37 17.92
CA VAL A 38 -8.75 3.96 18.07
C VAL A 38 -7.77 3.12 17.28
N VAL A 39 -7.03 3.77 16.38
CA VAL A 39 -5.96 3.16 15.58
C VAL A 39 -4.66 3.80 15.99
N THR A 40 -3.61 3.01 16.17
CA THR A 40 -2.27 3.55 16.41
C THR A 40 -1.60 3.80 15.07
N ALA A 41 -1.32 5.06 14.74
CA ALA A 41 -0.48 5.40 13.60
C ALA A 41 0.99 5.30 14.00
N SER A 42 1.78 4.54 13.25
CA SER A 42 3.21 4.32 13.51
C SER A 42 4.02 4.49 12.24
N ASP A 43 5.19 5.12 12.38
CA ASP A 43 6.19 5.27 11.32
C ASP A 43 5.65 5.86 10.01
N LEU A 44 4.68 6.77 10.10
CA LEU A 44 4.18 7.48 8.93
C LEU A 44 5.14 8.62 8.61
N SER A 45 5.44 8.83 7.33
CA SER A 45 6.29 9.92 6.91
C SER A 45 5.94 10.41 5.51
N LEU A 46 6.10 11.71 5.31
CA LEU A 46 5.84 12.36 4.04
C LEU A 46 6.97 13.34 3.75
N THR A 47 7.49 13.25 2.53
CA THR A 47 8.54 14.08 1.94
C THR A 47 7.98 14.79 0.70
N LEU A 48 8.72 15.73 0.11
CA LEU A 48 8.30 16.37 -1.15
C LEU A 48 8.35 15.43 -2.37
N GLU A 49 8.88 14.21 -2.20
CA GLU A 49 8.87 13.16 -3.23
C GLU A 49 7.77 12.13 -3.00
N SER A 50 7.11 12.16 -1.84
CA SER A 50 6.13 11.13 -1.47
C SER A 50 4.92 11.13 -2.40
N ARG A 51 4.46 9.91 -2.68
CA ARG A 51 3.25 9.60 -3.43
C ARG A 51 2.50 8.52 -2.65
N ILE A 52 1.53 8.94 -1.86
CA ILE A 52 0.92 8.10 -0.82
C ILE A 52 -0.54 7.83 -1.16
N ALA A 53 -0.97 6.58 -1.10
CA ALA A 53 -2.38 6.22 -1.03
C ALA A 53 -2.81 6.14 0.44
N ALA A 54 -3.67 7.03 0.91
CA ALA A 54 -4.24 6.99 2.26
C ALA A 54 -5.51 6.14 2.23
N VAL A 55 -5.41 4.87 2.63
CA VAL A 55 -6.46 3.86 2.46
C VAL A 55 -7.39 3.83 3.66
N GLY A 56 -8.69 3.74 3.38
CA GLY A 56 -9.76 3.59 4.36
C GLY A 56 -9.99 4.83 5.23
N GLU A 57 -10.82 4.64 6.25
CA GLU A 57 -11.17 5.70 7.19
C GLU A 57 -9.95 6.21 7.98
N ALA A 58 -9.04 5.31 8.39
CA ALA A 58 -7.87 5.68 9.17
C ALA A 58 -6.88 6.55 8.38
N GLY A 59 -6.56 6.17 7.13
CA GLY A 59 -5.70 7.00 6.28
C GLY A 59 -6.29 8.39 6.04
N SER A 60 -7.61 8.45 5.81
CA SER A 60 -8.35 9.69 5.61
C SER A 60 -8.40 10.57 6.87
N ALA A 61 -8.49 9.94 8.05
CA ALA A 61 -8.46 10.61 9.34
C ALA A 61 -7.07 11.22 9.62
N VAL A 62 -5.97 10.55 9.26
CA VAL A 62 -4.62 11.16 9.32
C VAL A 62 -4.55 12.42 8.47
N VAL A 63 -5.03 12.34 7.22
CA VAL A 63 -5.00 13.49 6.31
C VAL A 63 -5.82 14.65 6.88
N THR A 64 -7.03 14.38 7.36
CA THR A 64 -7.94 15.41 7.87
C THR A 64 -7.47 16.00 9.21
N ALA A 65 -7.15 15.16 10.18
CA ALA A 65 -6.82 15.59 11.54
C ALA A 65 -5.42 16.20 11.63
N TRP A 66 -4.44 15.62 10.91
CA TRP A 66 -3.04 15.92 11.15
C TRP A 66 -2.37 16.67 10.00
N LEU A 67 -2.67 16.32 8.74
CA LEU A 67 -2.00 16.94 7.60
C LEU A 67 -2.59 18.29 7.23
N LEU A 68 -3.92 18.34 7.06
CA LEU A 68 -4.64 19.59 6.78
C LEU A 68 -4.63 20.53 7.99
N GLY A 69 -4.51 19.95 9.19
CA GLY A 69 -4.78 20.65 10.44
C GLY A 69 -6.26 20.98 10.52
N ALA A 70 -6.84 20.97 11.72
CA ALA A 70 -8.22 21.41 11.93
C ALA A 70 -8.34 22.94 11.79
N ALA A 71 -7.83 23.54 10.71
CA ALA A 71 -7.78 24.98 10.46
C ALA A 71 -9.17 25.64 10.26
N GLY A 72 -10.25 24.93 10.60
CA GLY A 72 -11.61 25.44 10.59
C GLY A 72 -12.54 24.76 11.60
N ALA A 73 -12.04 23.88 12.48
CA ALA A 73 -12.82 23.49 13.64
C ALA A 73 -12.48 24.51 14.73
N GLU A 74 -13.44 25.36 15.08
CA GLU A 74 -13.33 26.45 16.06
C GLU A 74 -13.06 25.98 17.51
N GLY A 75 -12.49 24.78 17.69
CA GLY A 75 -11.95 24.28 18.95
C GLY A 75 -10.51 24.74 19.11
N GLU A 76 -10.32 25.83 19.84
CA GLU A 76 -9.01 26.35 20.22
C GLU A 76 -8.11 25.26 20.84
N GLY A 77 -6.94 25.05 20.24
CA GLY A 77 -5.75 24.65 21.00
C GLY A 77 -5.48 23.16 21.23
N GLN A 78 -6.01 22.23 20.43
CA GLN A 78 -5.55 20.84 20.54
C GLN A 78 -4.09 20.75 20.08
N GLU A 79 -3.17 20.61 21.05
CA GLU A 79 -1.75 20.41 20.76
C GLU A 79 -1.56 19.21 19.83
N PRO A 80 -0.62 19.28 18.86
CA PRO A 80 -0.29 18.13 18.04
C PRO A 80 0.06 16.94 18.92
N PRO A 81 -0.40 15.72 18.61
CA PRO A 81 -0.07 14.55 19.40
C PRO A 81 1.46 14.41 19.54
N SER A 82 1.90 14.02 20.73
CA SER A 82 3.32 13.74 20.99
C SER A 82 3.86 12.75 19.96
N GLY A 83 5.05 13.01 19.43
CA GLY A 83 5.66 12.17 18.38
C GLY A 83 5.23 12.53 16.95
N MET A 84 4.43 13.58 16.76
CA MET A 84 4.12 14.12 15.44
C MET A 84 5.01 15.32 15.08
N LEU A 85 5.57 15.30 13.89
CA LEU A 85 6.28 16.40 13.25
C LEU A 85 5.43 16.89 12.06
N ARG A 86 5.04 18.16 12.06
CA ARG A 86 4.47 18.84 10.89
C ARG A 86 5.25 20.13 10.65
N HIS A 87 5.78 20.32 9.45
CA HIS A 87 6.50 21.54 9.13
C HIS A 87 5.57 22.76 9.24
N GLY A 88 6.00 23.82 9.94
CA GLY A 88 5.14 24.98 10.24
C GLY A 88 4.67 25.75 8.98
N GLY A 89 5.56 25.92 7.99
CA GLY A 89 5.23 26.56 6.71
C GLY A 89 4.54 25.67 5.67
N LEU A 90 3.98 24.53 6.07
CA LEU A 90 3.41 23.55 5.13
C LEU A 90 2.03 23.99 4.62
N THR A 91 1.96 24.27 3.31
CA THR A 91 0.73 24.55 2.57
C THR A 91 0.23 23.27 1.90
N VAL A 92 -1.04 22.94 2.15
CA VAL A 92 -1.71 21.75 1.62
C VAL A 92 -2.96 22.18 0.86
N ALA A 93 -3.09 21.75 -0.40
CA ALA A 93 -4.32 21.91 -1.16
C ALA A 93 -5.08 20.57 -1.18
N CYS A 94 -6.38 20.61 -0.88
CA CYS A 94 -7.23 19.43 -0.83
C CYS A 94 -8.36 19.55 -1.83
N PHE A 95 -8.52 18.54 -2.69
CA PHE A 95 -9.56 18.47 -3.70
C PHE A 95 -10.39 17.22 -3.48
N GLY A 96 -11.71 17.34 -3.49
CA GLY A 96 -12.62 16.24 -3.21
C GLY A 96 -14.08 16.66 -3.25
N PRO A 97 -15.02 15.72 -3.10
CA PRO A 97 -16.45 16.02 -3.02
C PRO A 97 -16.70 16.99 -1.86
N GLY A 98 -17.34 18.13 -2.14
CA GLY A 98 -17.66 19.14 -1.12
C GLY A 98 -16.49 20.02 -0.64
N ARG A 99 -15.27 19.85 -1.18
CA ARG A 99 -14.12 20.73 -0.91
C ARG A 99 -13.72 21.49 -2.17
N LEU A 100 -13.65 22.82 -2.06
CA LEU A 100 -13.22 23.73 -3.13
C LEU A 100 -13.93 23.50 -4.48
N GLY A 101 -15.22 23.85 -4.51
CA GLY A 101 -15.94 24.62 -5.56
C GLY A 101 -15.88 24.27 -7.05
N SER A 102 -15.04 23.34 -7.52
CA SER A 102 -14.90 23.08 -8.95
C SER A 102 -14.60 21.62 -9.26
N SER A 103 -15.59 20.94 -9.83
CA SER A 103 -15.47 19.59 -10.40
C SER A 103 -14.79 19.62 -11.77
N SER A 104 -13.71 20.41 -11.94
CA SER A 104 -12.97 20.54 -13.20
C SER A 104 -11.47 20.65 -12.94
N ALA A 105 -10.69 19.88 -13.71
CA ALA A 105 -9.23 19.85 -13.62
C ALA A 105 -8.58 21.21 -13.91
N VAL A 106 -9.20 22.05 -14.74
CA VAL A 106 -8.69 23.40 -15.05
C VAL A 106 -8.74 24.29 -13.83
N ALA A 107 -9.84 24.29 -13.09
CA ALA A 107 -10.00 25.10 -11.90
C ALA A 107 -9.07 24.62 -10.77
N MET A 108 -8.83 23.31 -10.66
CA MET A 108 -7.77 22.78 -9.79
C MET A 108 -6.40 23.35 -10.16
N ALA A 109 -6.04 23.35 -11.43
CA ALA A 109 -4.76 23.89 -11.89
C ALA A 109 -4.62 25.39 -11.59
N THR A 110 -5.70 26.17 -11.75
CA THR A 110 -5.74 27.59 -11.36
C THR A 110 -5.48 27.77 -9.87
N LEU A 111 -6.18 27.01 -9.01
CA LEU A 111 -5.99 27.09 -7.57
C LEU A 111 -4.58 26.68 -7.14
N LEU A 112 -4.05 25.62 -7.76
CA LEU A 112 -2.67 25.21 -7.53
C LEU A 112 -1.70 26.32 -7.92
N ALA A 113 -1.90 26.97 -9.07
CA ALA A 113 -1.05 28.08 -9.54
C ALA A 113 -1.01 29.25 -8.56
N GLU A 114 -2.13 29.55 -7.92
CA GLU A 114 -2.25 30.61 -6.92
C GLU A 114 -1.59 30.23 -5.59
N GLN A 115 -1.89 29.04 -5.06
CA GLN A 115 -1.46 28.62 -3.73
C GLN A 115 -0.06 28.02 -3.69
N ARG A 116 0.40 27.46 -4.81
CA ARG A 116 1.67 26.73 -4.96
C ARG A 116 1.98 25.79 -3.78
N PRO A 117 1.04 24.90 -3.41
CA PRO A 117 1.16 24.08 -2.21
C PRO A 117 2.37 23.16 -2.27
N GLN A 118 2.83 22.66 -1.11
CA GLN A 118 3.84 21.59 -1.03
C GLN A 118 3.21 20.19 -1.08
N VAL A 119 1.94 20.07 -0.67
CA VAL A 119 1.22 18.81 -0.66
C VAL A 119 -0.12 18.98 -1.36
N VAL A 120 -0.45 18.06 -2.26
CA VAL A 120 -1.77 17.94 -2.88
C VAL A 120 -2.46 16.70 -2.35
N VAL A 121 -3.66 16.88 -1.83
CA VAL A 121 -4.56 15.81 -1.39
C VAL A 121 -5.68 15.67 -2.41
N LEU A 122 -5.88 14.46 -2.92
CA LEU A 122 -7.00 14.08 -3.78
C LEU A 122 -7.90 13.10 -3.03
N ASP A 123 -9.17 13.43 -2.83
CA ASP A 123 -10.14 12.55 -2.17
C ASP A 123 -10.98 11.81 -3.21
N GLU A 124 -11.10 10.50 -3.07
CA GLU A 124 -11.90 9.65 -3.97
C GLU A 124 -13.39 10.01 -3.90
N PRO A 125 -14.14 9.94 -5.02
CA PRO A 125 -15.61 10.02 -5.00
C PRO A 125 -16.24 8.86 -4.21
N ARG A 126 -16.66 9.11 -2.95
CA ARG A 126 -17.30 8.10 -2.08
C ARG A 126 -18.80 7.91 -2.28
N GLU A 127 -19.51 8.98 -2.68
CA GLU A 127 -20.97 8.95 -2.79
C GLU A 127 -21.44 8.80 -4.24
N ALA A 128 -22.54 8.07 -4.43
CA ALA A 128 -23.28 7.99 -5.69
C ALA A 128 -23.94 9.35 -5.99
N GLY A 129 -23.17 10.32 -6.50
CA GLY A 129 -23.70 11.65 -6.80
C GLY A 129 -22.76 12.57 -7.56
N ASP A 130 -21.44 12.41 -7.44
CA ASP A 130 -20.49 13.34 -8.05
C ASP A 130 -19.80 12.75 -9.31
N ALA A 131 -20.59 12.53 -10.36
CA ALA A 131 -20.08 12.04 -11.64
C ALA A 131 -19.00 12.98 -12.24
N ALA A 132 -19.15 14.29 -12.02
CA ALA A 132 -18.20 15.29 -12.51
C ALA A 132 -16.85 15.20 -11.77
N TRP A 133 -16.87 15.03 -10.45
CA TRP A 133 -15.64 14.77 -9.69
C TRP A 133 -15.04 13.43 -10.06
N LYS A 134 -15.84 12.36 -10.21
CA LYS A 134 -15.31 11.06 -10.63
C LYS A 134 -14.55 11.15 -11.96
N GLN A 135 -15.09 11.89 -12.93
CA GLN A 135 -14.42 12.16 -14.20
C GLN A 135 -13.14 13.00 -14.00
N THR A 136 -13.20 14.09 -13.24
CA THR A 136 -12.06 14.97 -12.96
C THR A 136 -10.94 14.24 -12.21
N TYR A 137 -11.28 13.46 -11.20
CA TYR A 137 -10.38 12.64 -10.41
C TYR A 137 -9.64 11.64 -11.31
N ALA A 138 -10.39 10.93 -12.17
CA ALA A 138 -9.79 10.03 -13.15
C ALA A 138 -8.88 10.78 -14.13
N GLU A 139 -9.29 11.93 -14.66
CA GLU A 139 -8.47 12.75 -15.56
C GLU A 139 -7.17 13.20 -14.89
N VAL A 140 -7.24 13.67 -13.64
CA VAL A 140 -6.08 14.12 -12.86
C VAL A 140 -5.12 12.98 -12.56
N LEU A 141 -5.62 11.82 -12.11
CA LEU A 141 -4.79 10.65 -11.81
C LEU A 141 -3.97 10.17 -13.01
N HIS A 142 -4.50 10.33 -14.22
CA HIS A 142 -3.82 9.92 -15.46
C HIS A 142 -3.03 11.07 -16.12
N SER A 143 -3.04 12.27 -15.54
CA SER A 143 -2.40 13.45 -16.12
C SER A 143 -0.88 13.45 -15.95
N GLU A 144 -0.16 13.93 -16.96
CA GLU A 144 1.28 14.22 -16.86
C GLU A 144 1.59 15.30 -15.82
N ALA A 145 0.63 16.19 -15.55
CA ALA A 145 0.79 17.26 -14.57
C ALA A 145 0.97 16.69 -13.14
N LEU A 146 0.16 15.70 -12.76
CA LEU A 146 0.29 15.01 -11.48
C LEU A 146 1.63 14.27 -11.36
N ARG A 147 2.06 13.58 -12.44
CA ARG A 147 3.35 12.87 -12.48
C ARG A 147 4.53 13.83 -12.34
N ALA A 148 4.48 14.97 -13.05
CA ALA A 148 5.55 15.97 -13.07
C ALA A 148 5.58 16.88 -11.82
N TYR A 149 4.54 16.86 -10.99
CA TYR A 149 4.45 17.72 -9.81
C TYR A 149 5.61 17.46 -8.84
N ARG A 150 6.26 18.52 -8.36
CA ARG A 150 7.47 18.38 -7.51
C ARG A 150 7.20 18.45 -6.00
N GLY A 151 5.93 18.52 -5.61
CA GLY A 151 5.49 18.39 -4.22
C GLY A 151 5.03 16.98 -3.89
N ALA A 152 4.57 16.75 -2.67
CA ALA A 152 3.99 15.48 -2.25
C ALA A 152 2.55 15.33 -2.77
N VAL A 153 2.14 14.10 -3.04
CA VAL A 153 0.75 13.78 -3.39
C VAL A 153 0.23 12.73 -2.41
N VAL A 154 -0.97 12.98 -1.88
CA VAL A 154 -1.72 12.01 -1.08
C VAL A 154 -3.06 11.76 -1.75
N VAL A 155 -3.38 10.51 -2.02
CA VAL A 155 -4.65 10.09 -2.62
C VAL A 155 -5.45 9.35 -1.55
N CYS A 156 -6.53 9.93 -1.06
CA CYS A 156 -7.43 9.29 -0.10
C CYS A 156 -8.40 8.39 -0.86
N THR A 157 -8.53 7.14 -0.41
CA THR A 157 -9.35 6.14 -1.08
C THR A 157 -9.96 5.19 -0.06
N ALA A 158 -11.15 4.65 -0.35
CA ALA A 158 -11.86 3.77 0.58
C ALA A 158 -11.18 2.40 0.70
N GLU A 159 -10.76 1.84 -0.42
CA GLU A 159 -10.12 0.52 -0.53
C GLU A 159 -8.77 0.68 -1.20
N GLU A 160 -7.88 -0.30 -1.08
CA GLU A 160 -6.58 -0.23 -1.76
C GLU A 160 -6.75 -0.51 -3.27
N PRO A 161 -6.72 0.50 -4.14
CA PRO A 161 -7.05 0.30 -5.54
C PRO A 161 -5.78 -0.10 -6.28
N ARG A 162 -5.83 -1.24 -6.97
CA ARG A 162 -4.69 -1.74 -7.78
C ARG A 162 -4.14 -0.71 -8.77
N HIS A 163 -4.99 0.19 -9.27
CA HIS A 163 -4.59 1.24 -10.21
C HIS A 163 -3.75 2.35 -9.56
N LEU A 164 -3.85 2.56 -8.24
CA LEU A 164 -3.05 3.58 -7.55
C LEU A 164 -1.58 3.20 -7.46
N ALA A 165 -1.19 1.93 -7.61
CA ALA A 165 0.22 1.55 -7.71
C ALA A 165 0.97 2.21 -8.90
N GLN A 166 0.23 2.78 -9.86
CA GLN A 166 0.80 3.55 -10.97
C GLN A 166 1.12 5.01 -10.62
N VAL A 167 0.52 5.53 -9.54
CA VAL A 167 0.59 6.95 -9.13
C VAL A 167 1.27 7.10 -7.76
N CYS A 168 0.96 6.17 -6.86
CA CYS A 168 1.43 6.09 -5.49
C CYS A 168 2.55 5.04 -5.39
N SER A 169 3.64 5.42 -4.72
CA SER A 169 4.74 4.52 -4.40
C SER A 169 4.59 3.88 -3.02
N GLU A 170 3.76 4.48 -2.17
CA GLU A 170 3.55 4.11 -0.78
C GLU A 170 2.04 4.13 -0.48
N CYS A 171 1.61 3.39 0.53
CA CYS A 171 0.26 3.43 1.06
C CYS A 171 0.26 3.48 2.58
N TRP A 172 -0.72 4.16 3.15
CA TRP A 172 -1.06 4.10 4.57
C TRP A 172 -2.25 3.16 4.71
N THR A 173 -2.03 2.01 5.33
CA THR A 173 -3.06 0.98 5.53
C THR A 173 -3.07 0.47 6.96
N VAL A 174 -4.23 0.03 7.43
CA VAL A 174 -4.41 -0.52 8.78
C VAL A 174 -4.19 -2.03 8.74
N ALA A 175 -3.27 -2.51 9.57
CA ALA A 175 -3.06 -3.94 9.78
C ALA A 175 -2.91 -4.20 11.28
N GLY A 176 -3.72 -5.10 11.83
CA GLY A 176 -3.71 -5.42 13.26
C GLY A 176 -3.97 -4.22 14.17
N GLY A 177 -4.83 -3.28 13.75
CA GLY A 177 -5.13 -2.06 14.52
C GLY A 177 -4.03 -0.98 14.47
N VAL A 178 -2.99 -1.18 13.67
CA VAL A 178 -1.90 -0.22 13.47
C VAL A 178 -1.96 0.32 12.05
N LEU A 179 -2.04 1.64 11.89
CA LEU A 179 -1.88 2.31 10.61
C LEU A 179 -0.39 2.46 10.33
N CYS A 180 0.08 1.78 9.30
CA CYS A 180 1.50 1.77 8.90
C CYS A 180 1.68 2.23 7.45
N GLN A 181 2.88 2.69 7.15
CA GLN A 181 3.30 3.04 5.79
C GLN A 181 4.00 1.86 5.13
N GLU A 182 3.49 1.44 3.97
CA GLU A 182 4.01 0.32 3.19
C GLU A 182 4.23 0.70 1.72
N PRO A 183 5.02 -0.07 0.96
CA PRO A 183 5.11 0.10 -0.49
C PRO A 183 3.77 -0.21 -1.18
N CYS A 184 3.38 0.62 -2.14
CA CYS A 184 2.27 0.31 -3.04
C CYS A 184 2.80 -0.54 -4.20
N LEU A 185 2.23 -1.73 -4.39
CA LEU A 185 2.72 -2.73 -5.35
C LEU A 185 1.64 -3.06 -6.38
N GLU A 186 2.05 -3.18 -7.63
CA GLU A 186 1.24 -3.78 -8.69
C GLU A 186 1.23 -5.30 -8.48
N LEU A 187 0.05 -5.91 -8.47
CA LEU A 187 -0.13 -7.33 -8.19
C LEU A 187 -0.57 -8.06 -9.45
N ILE A 188 0.17 -9.11 -9.81
CA ILE A 188 -0.23 -10.05 -10.86
C ILE A 188 -0.42 -11.41 -10.20
N GLU A 189 -1.69 -11.72 -9.94
CA GLU A 189 -2.11 -13.05 -9.49
C GLU A 189 -2.05 -14.01 -10.68
N ASP A 190 -1.63 -15.24 -10.40
CA ASP A 190 -1.46 -16.31 -11.37
C ASP A 190 -0.67 -15.89 -12.62
N ALA A 191 0.57 -15.47 -12.38
CA ALA A 191 1.48 -14.99 -13.41
C ALA A 191 1.87 -16.07 -14.43
N LEU A 192 1.56 -17.35 -14.19
CA LEU A 192 1.75 -18.42 -15.16
C LEU A 192 0.72 -18.34 -16.30
N ASP A 193 -0.50 -17.88 -15.98
CA ASP A 193 -1.63 -17.82 -16.91
C ASP A 193 -2.01 -16.38 -17.33
N ALA A 194 -1.45 -15.34 -16.68
CA ALA A 194 -1.74 -13.93 -16.95
C ALA A 194 -1.20 -13.37 -18.29
N GLY A 195 -0.52 -14.19 -19.12
CA GLY A 195 -0.08 -13.83 -20.47
C GLY A 195 0.81 -12.57 -20.52
N ALA A 196 0.46 -11.63 -21.42
CA ALA A 196 1.25 -10.43 -21.67
C ALA A 196 1.39 -9.50 -20.45
N ALA A 197 0.46 -9.55 -19.49
CA ALA A 197 0.55 -8.75 -18.28
C ALA A 197 1.74 -9.19 -17.40
N ALA A 198 2.01 -10.49 -17.33
CA ALA A 198 3.09 -11.06 -16.51
C ALA A 198 4.45 -11.09 -17.21
N GLU A 199 4.49 -11.07 -18.54
CA GLU A 199 5.70 -11.35 -19.33
C GLU A 199 6.91 -10.52 -18.89
N GLY A 200 6.71 -9.21 -18.69
CA GLY A 200 7.79 -8.30 -18.28
C GLY A 200 8.38 -8.63 -16.91
N LEU A 201 7.54 -8.85 -15.90
CA LEU A 201 7.99 -9.20 -14.54
C LEU A 201 8.51 -10.63 -14.46
N MET A 202 7.93 -11.57 -15.23
CA MET A 202 8.37 -12.95 -15.28
C MET A 202 9.78 -13.06 -15.88
N LYS A 203 10.06 -12.31 -16.96
CA LYS A 203 11.41 -12.21 -17.52
C LYS A 203 12.40 -11.71 -16.48
N LYS A 204 12.06 -10.65 -15.73
CA LYS A 204 12.90 -10.13 -14.64
C LYS A 204 13.11 -11.16 -13.52
N ALA A 205 12.09 -11.95 -13.18
CA ALA A 205 12.23 -13.02 -12.19
C ALA A 205 13.22 -14.10 -12.66
N LEU A 206 13.21 -14.47 -13.94
CA LEU A 206 14.13 -15.44 -14.53
C LEU A 206 15.57 -14.92 -14.62
N GLU A 207 15.76 -13.60 -14.72
CA GLU A 207 17.08 -12.97 -14.72
C GLU A 207 17.73 -12.95 -13.33
N ILE A 208 16.95 -13.10 -12.25
CA ILE A 208 17.46 -13.14 -10.88
C ILE A 208 18.09 -14.52 -10.62
N GLN A 209 19.41 -14.53 -10.51
CA GLN A 209 20.18 -15.75 -10.24
C GLN A 209 20.14 -16.18 -8.77
N SER A 210 19.88 -15.23 -7.85
CA SER A 210 19.74 -15.56 -6.43
C SER A 210 18.43 -16.33 -6.18
N CYS A 211 18.49 -17.33 -5.31
CA CYS A 211 17.32 -18.10 -4.87
C CYS A 211 16.63 -18.97 -5.93
N HIS A 212 17.22 -19.16 -7.12
CA HIS A 212 16.74 -20.05 -8.18
C HIS A 212 15.25 -19.87 -8.53
N LEU A 213 14.79 -18.64 -8.78
CA LEU A 213 13.36 -18.39 -9.07
C LEU A 213 12.82 -19.21 -10.25
N ALA A 214 13.66 -19.49 -11.26
CA ALA A 214 13.32 -20.40 -12.36
C ALA A 214 12.89 -21.79 -11.89
N TYR A 215 13.55 -22.35 -10.87
CA TYR A 215 13.18 -23.64 -10.29
C TYR A 215 11.77 -23.59 -9.67
N TRP A 216 11.45 -22.52 -8.93
CA TRP A 216 10.13 -22.36 -8.31
C TRP A 216 9.02 -22.15 -9.32
N ILE A 217 9.29 -21.42 -10.40
CA ILE A 217 8.37 -21.26 -11.53
C ILE A 217 8.10 -22.62 -12.19
N ASP A 218 9.16 -23.37 -12.51
CA ASP A 218 9.03 -24.69 -13.15
C ASP A 218 8.32 -25.70 -12.25
N ARG A 219 8.62 -25.68 -10.94
CA ARG A 219 7.94 -26.51 -9.96
C ARG A 219 6.47 -26.14 -9.84
N SER A 220 6.14 -24.85 -9.79
CA SER A 220 4.76 -24.39 -9.73
C SER A 220 3.96 -24.87 -10.95
N ARG A 221 4.54 -24.84 -12.16
CA ARG A 221 3.90 -25.41 -13.35
C ARG A 221 3.64 -26.91 -13.24
N LYS A 222 4.59 -27.67 -12.68
CA LYS A 222 4.49 -29.14 -12.56
C LYS A 222 3.47 -29.57 -11.53
N GLU A 223 3.42 -28.86 -10.41
CA GLU A 223 2.59 -29.21 -9.25
C GLU A 223 1.23 -28.49 -9.26
N GLY A 224 0.98 -27.61 -10.24
CA GLY A 224 -0.26 -26.82 -10.32
C GLY A 224 -0.36 -25.73 -9.27
N TRP A 225 0.77 -25.14 -8.86
CA TRP A 225 0.78 -24.02 -7.91
C TRP A 225 0.62 -22.68 -8.62
N THR A 226 0.14 -21.70 -7.87
CA THR A 226 0.00 -20.32 -8.33
C THR A 226 1.30 -19.55 -8.08
N VAL A 227 1.75 -18.81 -9.10
CA VAL A 227 2.82 -17.81 -8.96
C VAL A 227 2.20 -16.43 -8.90
N THR A 228 2.53 -15.65 -7.87
CA THR A 228 2.08 -14.25 -7.74
C THR A 228 3.29 -13.32 -7.78
N LEU A 229 3.24 -12.34 -8.69
CA LEU A 229 4.30 -11.36 -8.88
C LEU A 229 3.87 -10.01 -8.33
N PHE A 230 4.79 -9.35 -7.63
CA PHE A 230 4.61 -8.00 -7.13
C PHE A 230 5.55 -7.08 -7.89
N GLY A 231 4.99 -6.15 -8.64
CA GLY A 231 5.69 -5.14 -9.41
C GLY A 231 5.75 -3.81 -8.68
N LYS A 232 6.84 -3.08 -8.86
CA LYS A 232 6.94 -1.66 -8.54
C LYS A 232 7.14 -0.87 -9.82
N ARG A 233 6.43 0.25 -9.97
CA ARG A 233 6.63 1.14 -11.12
C ARG A 233 7.72 2.15 -10.83
N GLY A 234 8.73 2.20 -11.71
CA GLY A 234 9.76 3.22 -11.73
C GLY A 234 9.20 4.58 -12.20
N PRO A 235 9.95 5.67 -11.97
CA PRO A 235 9.56 7.01 -12.41
C PRO A 235 9.48 7.15 -13.94
N ASP A 236 10.17 6.28 -14.68
CA ASP A 236 10.13 6.17 -16.14
C ASP A 236 8.98 5.30 -16.66
N GLY A 237 8.13 4.79 -15.74
CA GLY A 237 7.04 3.87 -16.05
C GLY A 237 7.49 2.42 -16.24
N SER A 238 8.78 2.11 -16.12
CA SER A 238 9.25 0.73 -16.15
C SER A 238 8.73 -0.06 -14.94
N GLN A 239 8.48 -1.35 -15.13
CA GLN A 239 8.09 -2.24 -14.03
C GLN A 239 9.32 -2.97 -13.51
N GLU A 240 9.53 -2.99 -12.20
CA GLU A 240 10.57 -3.74 -11.51
C GLU A 240 9.93 -4.83 -10.65
N LEU A 241 10.57 -6.00 -10.56
CA LEU A 241 10.12 -7.04 -9.64
C LEU A 241 10.45 -6.61 -8.21
N ALA A 242 9.41 -6.48 -7.38
CA ALA A 242 9.50 -6.10 -5.98
C ALA A 242 9.28 -7.29 -5.03
N GLY A 243 8.57 -8.31 -5.50
CA GLY A 243 8.32 -9.53 -4.75
C GLY A 243 7.82 -10.67 -5.62
N PHE A 244 7.99 -11.89 -5.13
CA PHE A 244 7.60 -13.12 -5.79
C PHE A 244 7.07 -14.11 -4.74
N LEU A 245 5.99 -14.80 -5.07
CA LEU A 245 5.32 -15.74 -4.17
C LEU A 245 4.87 -16.98 -4.94
N CYS A 246 5.13 -18.17 -4.39
CA CYS A 246 4.52 -19.43 -4.82
C CYS A 246 3.59 -19.94 -3.72
N HIS A 247 2.35 -20.27 -4.07
CA HIS A 247 1.36 -20.78 -3.13
C HIS A 247 0.33 -21.68 -3.82
N HIS A 248 -0.42 -22.43 -3.05
CA HIS A 248 -1.59 -23.18 -3.52
C HIS A 248 -2.56 -23.46 -2.38
N LEU A 249 -3.80 -23.77 -2.74
CA LEU A 249 -4.83 -24.22 -1.79
C LEU A 249 -4.88 -25.76 -1.80
N ILE A 250 -4.68 -26.38 -0.64
CA ILE A 250 -4.88 -27.82 -0.44
C ILE A 250 -6.31 -28.03 0.04
N GLU A 251 -7.25 -28.10 -0.91
CA GLU A 251 -8.69 -28.15 -0.64
C GLU A 251 -9.09 -29.26 0.35
N ARG A 252 -8.44 -30.43 0.28
CA ARG A 252 -8.73 -31.56 1.17
C ARG A 252 -8.40 -31.30 2.64
N LEU A 253 -7.45 -30.39 2.90
CA LEU A 253 -7.01 -30.02 4.25
C LEU A 253 -7.58 -28.66 4.68
N GLY A 254 -8.17 -27.90 3.76
CA GLY A 254 -8.56 -26.52 3.99
C GLY A 254 -7.33 -25.65 4.33
N GLU A 255 -6.23 -25.80 3.60
CA GLU A 255 -4.94 -25.19 3.91
C GLU A 255 -4.45 -24.32 2.75
N PHE A 256 -4.22 -23.02 3.00
CA PHE A 256 -3.52 -22.13 2.09
C PHE A 256 -2.02 -22.22 2.34
N LYS A 257 -1.31 -22.97 1.50
CA LYS A 257 0.11 -23.25 1.70
C LYS A 257 0.99 -22.29 0.90
N VAL A 258 1.91 -21.63 1.59
CA VAL A 258 2.96 -20.81 0.97
C VAL A 258 4.23 -21.65 0.83
N GLU A 259 4.60 -21.93 -0.41
CA GLU A 259 5.77 -22.74 -0.75
C GLU A 259 7.04 -21.88 -0.81
N PHE A 260 6.93 -20.62 -1.25
CA PHE A 260 8.09 -19.76 -1.39
C PHE A 260 7.74 -18.27 -1.37
N VAL A 261 8.52 -17.48 -0.62
CA VAL A 261 8.43 -16.01 -0.56
C VAL A 261 9.79 -15.42 -0.92
N PHE A 262 9.81 -14.45 -1.83
CA PHE A 262 11.03 -13.76 -2.20
C PHE A 262 10.83 -12.25 -2.30
N VAL A 263 11.82 -11.53 -1.76
CA VAL A 263 12.00 -10.08 -1.89
C VAL A 263 13.46 -9.83 -2.26
N PRO A 264 13.74 -9.06 -3.32
CA PRO A 264 15.10 -8.69 -3.69
C PRO A 264 15.86 -8.02 -2.55
N ASP A 265 17.15 -8.33 -2.44
CA ASP A 265 18.00 -7.87 -1.32
C ASP A 265 17.99 -6.36 -1.14
N TRP A 266 18.01 -5.60 -2.25
CA TRP A 266 17.99 -4.13 -2.25
C TRP A 266 16.66 -3.51 -1.81
N LEU A 267 15.60 -4.30 -1.66
CA LEU A 267 14.29 -3.87 -1.16
C LEU A 267 14.00 -4.36 0.26
N ARG A 268 14.85 -5.21 0.84
CA ARG A 268 14.66 -5.72 2.20
C ARG A 268 14.73 -4.58 3.22
N GLY A 269 13.96 -4.72 4.30
CA GLY A 269 13.80 -3.68 5.31
C GLY A 269 12.80 -2.56 4.94
N GLY A 270 12.43 -2.44 3.66
CA GLY A 270 11.46 -1.44 3.19
C GLY A 270 9.99 -1.87 3.30
N GLY A 271 9.65 -2.89 4.11
CA GLY A 271 8.27 -3.35 4.29
C GLY A 271 7.72 -4.32 3.22
N TYR A 272 8.42 -4.54 2.09
CA TYR A 272 7.94 -5.43 1.01
C TYR A 272 7.60 -6.84 1.48
N GLY A 273 8.44 -7.45 2.32
CA GLY A 273 8.15 -8.78 2.88
C GLY A 273 6.86 -8.79 3.71
N LYS A 274 6.64 -7.74 4.52
CA LYS A 274 5.41 -7.61 5.31
C LYS A 274 4.18 -7.50 4.42
N ARG A 275 4.30 -6.73 3.35
CA ARG A 275 3.25 -6.57 2.34
C ARG A 275 2.88 -7.89 1.66
N LEU A 276 3.86 -8.73 1.31
CA LEU A 276 3.63 -10.05 0.71
C LEU A 276 2.89 -11.00 1.66
N VAL A 277 3.32 -11.08 2.93
CA VAL A 277 2.67 -11.93 3.93
C VAL A 277 1.25 -11.45 4.24
N ARG A 278 1.03 -10.13 4.34
CA ARG A 278 -0.31 -9.57 4.52
C ARG A 278 -1.23 -9.90 3.34
N TRP A 279 -0.72 -9.82 2.11
CA TRP A 279 -1.49 -10.24 0.95
C TRP A 279 -1.94 -11.71 1.05
N VAL A 280 -1.08 -12.62 1.54
CA VAL A 280 -1.46 -14.03 1.76
C VAL A 280 -2.58 -14.14 2.79
N ILE A 281 -2.44 -13.45 3.93
CA ILE A 281 -3.44 -13.46 5.01
C ILE A 281 -4.77 -12.91 4.51
N ASP A 282 -4.75 -11.76 3.83
CA ASP A 282 -5.94 -11.14 3.25
C ASP A 282 -6.56 -12.07 2.21
N ARG A 283 -5.76 -12.71 1.36
CA ARG A 283 -6.26 -13.66 0.34
C ARG A 283 -6.96 -14.85 0.97
N ALA A 284 -6.37 -15.44 2.01
CA ALA A 284 -6.98 -16.55 2.75
C ALA A 284 -8.25 -16.12 3.48
N ALA A 285 -8.28 -14.91 4.06
CA ALA A 285 -9.46 -14.37 4.75
C ALA A 285 -10.67 -14.19 3.82
N HIS A 286 -10.46 -14.05 2.50
CA HIS A 286 -11.53 -14.00 1.51
C HIS A 286 -12.00 -15.38 1.01
N LEU A 287 -11.51 -16.46 1.60
CA LEU A 287 -12.02 -17.81 1.38
C LEU A 287 -12.92 -18.22 2.56
N PRO A 288 -14.03 -18.96 2.34
CA PRO A 288 -14.79 -19.57 3.43
C PRO A 288 -13.89 -20.38 4.36
N LYS A 289 -14.20 -20.41 5.66
CA LYS A 289 -13.43 -21.17 6.66
C LYS A 289 -13.44 -22.67 6.34
N SER A 290 -14.53 -23.19 5.79
CA SER A 290 -14.64 -24.57 5.29
C SER A 290 -13.70 -24.89 4.13
N ALA A 291 -13.35 -23.89 3.31
CA ALA A 291 -12.41 -24.03 2.21
C ALA A 291 -10.96 -23.73 2.62
N CYS A 292 -10.75 -22.88 3.63
CA CYS A 292 -9.45 -22.49 4.14
C CYS A 292 -9.53 -22.20 5.65
N GLY A 293 -9.19 -23.19 6.47
CA GLY A 293 -9.10 -23.06 7.92
C GLY A 293 -7.75 -22.54 8.39
N TRP A 294 -6.69 -22.75 7.60
CA TRP A 294 -5.31 -22.49 8.03
C TRP A 294 -4.45 -21.95 6.88
N ILE A 295 -3.43 -21.18 7.25
CA ILE A 295 -2.36 -20.73 6.37
C ILE A 295 -1.07 -21.37 6.89
N SER A 296 -0.30 -22.01 6.03
CA SER A 296 0.93 -22.70 6.42
C SER A 296 2.13 -22.27 5.58
N LEU A 297 3.32 -22.39 6.16
CA LEU A 297 4.60 -22.20 5.47
C LEU A 297 5.73 -22.95 6.16
N SER A 298 6.85 -23.11 5.44
CA SER A 298 8.13 -23.50 6.03
C SER A 298 9.08 -22.29 6.01
N ALA A 299 9.55 -21.90 7.19
CA ALA A 299 10.51 -20.83 7.36
C ALA A 299 11.90 -21.42 7.65
N VAL A 300 12.95 -20.79 7.13
CA VAL A 300 14.28 -21.02 7.71
C VAL A 300 14.32 -20.43 9.12
N ASP A 301 15.04 -21.05 10.04
CA ASP A 301 14.99 -20.71 11.48
C ASP A 301 15.25 -19.22 11.76
N GLU A 302 16.13 -18.56 10.98
CA GLU A 302 16.41 -17.13 11.13
C GLU A 302 15.24 -16.21 10.71
N ARG A 303 14.21 -16.77 10.06
CA ARG A 303 13.02 -16.05 9.60
C ARG A 303 11.77 -16.35 10.41
N VAL A 304 11.81 -17.28 11.36
CA VAL A 304 10.70 -17.55 12.29
C VAL A 304 10.22 -16.26 12.98
N PRO A 305 11.09 -15.41 13.58
CA PRO A 305 10.66 -14.19 14.24
C PRO A 305 10.01 -13.15 13.32
N PHE A 306 10.23 -13.25 12.01
CA PHE A 306 9.55 -12.39 11.04
C PHE A 306 8.09 -12.82 10.85
N TYR A 307 7.81 -14.12 10.76
CA TYR A 307 6.45 -14.65 10.59
C TYR A 307 5.63 -14.60 11.88
N GLU A 308 6.26 -14.75 13.05
CA GLU A 308 5.60 -14.59 14.36
C GLU A 308 4.95 -13.20 14.53
N GLN A 309 5.51 -12.16 13.89
CA GLN A 309 4.92 -10.81 13.90
C GLN A 309 3.53 -10.75 13.24
N PHE A 310 3.17 -11.76 12.46
CA PHE A 310 1.86 -11.90 11.81
C PHE A 310 0.96 -12.93 12.51
N GLY A 311 1.41 -13.49 13.64
CA GLY A 311 0.67 -14.49 14.41
C GLY A 311 0.89 -15.94 13.96
N PHE A 312 1.81 -16.20 13.03
CA PHE A 312 2.20 -17.58 12.72
C PHE A 312 2.83 -18.23 13.96
N MET A 313 2.42 -19.45 14.26
CA MET A 313 2.90 -20.25 15.37
C MET A 313 3.80 -21.37 14.86
N ASP A 314 4.88 -21.61 15.59
CA ASP A 314 5.78 -22.74 15.37
C ASP A 314 5.16 -24.05 15.88
N LEU A 315 5.17 -25.09 15.04
CA LEU A 315 4.62 -26.43 15.33
C LEU A 315 5.69 -27.50 15.56
N ASP A 316 6.89 -27.09 15.98
CA ASP A 316 8.12 -27.83 16.23
C ASP A 316 8.03 -29.16 17.03
N SER A 317 6.83 -29.57 17.45
CA SER A 317 6.53 -30.89 18.02
C SER A 317 6.42 -32.04 17.00
N CYS A 318 6.33 -31.75 15.69
CA CYS A 318 6.23 -32.79 14.65
C CYS A 318 7.62 -33.34 14.26
N GLN A 319 7.79 -34.67 14.35
CA GLN A 319 9.07 -35.41 14.26
C GLN A 319 9.79 -35.39 12.88
N SER A 320 9.39 -34.53 11.95
CA SER A 320 9.88 -34.51 10.56
C SER A 320 10.54 -33.20 10.17
N LYS A 321 11.37 -32.61 11.05
CA LYS A 321 12.12 -31.40 10.70
C LYS A 321 13.18 -31.71 9.65
N SER A 322 13.09 -31.07 8.50
CA SER A 322 14.26 -30.84 7.66
C SER A 322 15.22 -29.96 8.46
N GLU A 323 16.52 -30.30 8.49
CA GLU A 323 17.51 -29.51 9.21
C GLU A 323 17.47 -28.03 8.76
N GLY A 324 17.28 -27.11 9.72
CA GLY A 324 17.27 -25.66 9.48
C GLY A 324 15.96 -25.09 8.94
N GLN A 325 14.86 -25.83 9.04
CA GLN A 325 13.53 -25.35 8.67
C GLN A 325 12.50 -25.63 9.78
N THR A 326 11.66 -24.63 10.02
CA THR A 326 10.57 -24.64 10.98
C THR A 326 9.24 -24.58 10.22
N TRP A 327 8.30 -25.48 10.54
CA TRP A 327 6.95 -25.46 10.00
C TRP A 327 6.08 -24.53 10.84
N MET A 328 5.38 -23.60 10.19
CA MET A 328 4.58 -22.58 10.85
C MET A 328 3.16 -22.52 10.31
N GLU A 329 2.20 -22.26 11.19
CA GLU A 329 0.77 -22.16 10.84
C GLU A 329 0.09 -20.93 11.46
N LEU A 330 -0.93 -20.43 10.78
CA LEU A 330 -1.79 -19.34 11.22
C LEU A 330 -3.25 -19.73 10.96
N GLU A 331 -4.11 -19.63 11.98
CA GLU A 331 -5.55 -19.85 11.80
C GLU A 331 -6.13 -18.76 10.88
N ASN A 332 -6.91 -19.18 9.88
CA ASN A 332 -7.57 -18.24 8.99
C ASN A 332 -8.81 -17.62 9.67
N ILE A 333 -8.83 -16.29 9.74
CA ILE A 333 -10.00 -15.54 10.19
C ILE A 333 -10.78 -15.12 8.94
N SER A 334 -11.69 -15.99 8.50
CA SER A 334 -12.50 -15.75 7.29
C SER A 334 -13.43 -14.55 7.46
N LEU A 335 -13.49 -13.72 6.42
CA LEU A 335 -14.44 -12.63 6.24
C LEU A 335 -15.71 -13.08 5.49
N VAL A 336 -15.71 -14.30 4.95
CA VAL A 336 -16.82 -14.87 4.20
C VAL A 336 -17.67 -15.71 5.16
N PRO A 337 -18.99 -15.41 5.31
CA PRO A 337 -19.86 -16.23 6.14
C PRO A 337 -19.98 -17.66 5.59
N GLU A 338 -20.10 -18.65 6.46
CA GLU A 338 -20.43 -20.03 6.05
C GLU A 338 -21.91 -20.09 5.63
N ASP A 339 -22.18 -20.81 4.55
CA ASP A 339 -23.55 -21.17 4.19
C ASP A 339 -24.02 -22.26 5.18
N GLU A 340 -24.93 -21.90 6.09
CA GLU A 340 -25.59 -22.84 7.02
C GLU A 340 -26.48 -23.87 6.30
#